data_AF-A0A815QTH8-F1
#
_entry.id   AF-A0A815QTH8-F1
#
_cell.length_a   1.000
_cell.length_b   1.000
_cell.length_c   1.000
_cell.angle_alpha   90.00
_cell.angle_beta   90.00
_cell.angle_gamma   90.00
#
_symmetry.space_group_name_H-M   'P 1'
#
loop_
_entity.id
_entity.type
_entity.pdbx_description
1 polymer ?
#
loop_
_entity_poly.entity_id
_entity_poly.type
_entity_poly.pdbx_seq_one_letter_code
_entity_poly.pdbx_strand_id
1 'polypeptide(L)'
;MDPSSLQVKVNKRLQKELGELKNLNPRINCMVIDEHDIYHLKATIQGPEGTPYENGLFDLDIRIPQNYPFKPPKVRFETKILHLNINNKGEIGLELLYDQWSPSIKIEDILLKILSLMSNPDNEYRITDDFELNDKDPKLFNIKAKEWTQRWALRSTISSPEKQNQTTKVLVSPTEKHQPKQQPEGQQMRSERVVWFWKSNLNPWSTIEEDRWEQYSDDEILMLEKAVNDQQQCVYLNDYIIDLENGLHTNSSDDNKVQRPIKRLG
;
A
#
# COMPACT_ATOMS: atom_id res chain seq x y z
N MET A 1 -22.54 -40.95 0.55
CA MET A 1 -23.45 -39.78 0.70
C MET A 1 -23.76 -39.29 -0.70
N ASP A 2 -25.03 -38.97 -0.98
CA ASP A 2 -25.40 -38.28 -2.23
C ASP A 2 -24.61 -36.97 -2.35
N PRO A 3 -23.88 -36.74 -3.46
CA PRO A 3 -23.16 -35.49 -3.71
C PRO A 3 -24.04 -34.24 -3.52
N SER A 4 -25.34 -34.32 -3.84
CA SER A 4 -26.27 -33.19 -3.66
C SER A 4 -26.49 -32.86 -2.18
N SER A 5 -26.57 -33.88 -1.31
CA SER A 5 -26.75 -33.73 0.13
C SER A 5 -25.53 -33.11 0.81
N LEU A 6 -24.33 -33.46 0.35
CA LEU A 6 -23.09 -32.84 0.86
C LEU A 6 -23.04 -31.36 0.50
N GLN A 7 -23.34 -31.02 -0.77
CA GLN A 7 -23.31 -29.65 -1.25
C GLN A 7 -24.32 -28.75 -0.51
N VAL A 8 -25.52 -29.25 -0.21
CA VAL A 8 -26.51 -28.53 0.62
C VAL A 8 -25.94 -28.20 2.02
N LYS A 9 -25.20 -29.12 2.65
CA LYS A 9 -24.58 -28.88 3.96
C LYS A 9 -23.46 -27.83 3.87
N VAL A 10 -22.64 -27.88 2.82
CA VAL A 10 -21.59 -26.88 2.58
C VAL A 10 -22.20 -25.50 2.40
N ASN A 11 -23.22 -25.37 1.54
CA ASN A 11 -23.90 -24.09 1.30
C ASN A 11 -24.50 -23.52 2.58
N LYS A 12 -25.16 -24.36 3.39
CA LYS A 12 -25.72 -23.94 4.67
C LYS A 12 -24.66 -23.45 5.65
N ARG A 13 -23.49 -24.10 5.69
CA ARG A 13 -22.35 -23.68 6.50
C ARG A 13 -21.78 -22.33 6.01
N LEU A 14 -21.54 -22.19 4.71
CA LEU A 14 -21.00 -20.96 4.12
C LEU A 14 -21.94 -19.77 4.30
N GLN A 15 -23.24 -19.94 4.06
CA GLN A 15 -24.21 -18.86 4.27
C GLN A 15 -24.23 -18.36 5.72
N LYS A 16 -24.04 -19.28 6.68
CA LYS A 16 -23.93 -18.91 8.09
C LYS A 16 -22.66 -18.08 8.33
N GLU A 17 -21.50 -18.55 7.88
CA GLU A 17 -20.24 -17.82 8.05
C GLU A 17 -20.23 -16.47 7.33
N LEU A 18 -20.77 -16.38 6.11
CA LEU A 18 -20.92 -15.12 5.37
C LEU A 18 -21.78 -14.10 6.13
N GLY A 19 -22.77 -14.56 6.90
CA GLY A 19 -23.54 -13.70 7.80
C GLY A 19 -22.72 -13.17 8.98
N GLU A 20 -21.82 -13.99 9.52
CA GLU A 20 -20.93 -13.66 10.65
C GLU A 20 -19.80 -12.70 10.20
N LEU A 21 -19.26 -12.86 8.99
CA LEU A 21 -18.17 -12.06 8.43
C LEU A 21 -18.48 -10.56 8.31
N LYS A 22 -19.75 -10.16 8.17
CA LYS A 22 -20.14 -8.75 8.00
C LYS A 22 -19.75 -7.84 9.17
N ASN A 23 -19.60 -8.40 10.37
CA ASN A 23 -19.29 -7.65 11.60
C ASN A 23 -18.05 -8.18 12.32
N LEU A 24 -17.15 -8.87 11.61
CA LEU A 24 -16.01 -9.57 12.21
C LEU A 24 -15.03 -8.62 12.92
N ASN A 25 -14.47 -7.67 12.17
CA ASN A 25 -13.44 -6.75 12.63
C ASN A 25 -13.42 -5.52 11.71
N PRO A 26 -13.31 -4.28 12.24
CA PRO A 26 -13.31 -3.07 11.41
C PRO A 26 -12.16 -2.99 10.39
N ARG A 27 -11.05 -3.71 10.61
CA ARG A 27 -9.91 -3.78 9.68
C ARG A 27 -10.07 -4.87 8.61
N ILE A 28 -11.09 -5.71 8.71
CA ILE A 28 -11.28 -6.85 7.80
C ILE A 28 -12.61 -6.67 7.08
N ASN A 29 -12.55 -6.48 5.78
CA ASN A 29 -13.71 -6.60 4.91
C ASN A 29 -13.64 -7.93 4.16
N CYS A 30 -14.72 -8.70 4.11
CA CYS A 30 -14.77 -9.94 3.35
C CYS A 30 -16.12 -10.08 2.66
N MET A 31 -16.09 -10.37 1.36
CA MET A 31 -17.28 -10.44 0.52
C MET A 31 -17.17 -11.55 -0.52
N VAL A 32 -18.31 -12.05 -0.96
CA VAL A 32 -18.38 -12.92 -2.14
C VAL A 32 -18.11 -12.05 -3.38
N ILE A 33 -17.33 -12.56 -4.34
CA ILE A 33 -17.00 -11.83 -5.57
C ILE A 33 -18.16 -11.88 -6.58
N ASP A 34 -18.80 -13.04 -6.71
CA ASP A 34 -19.98 -13.27 -7.55
C ASP A 34 -21.07 -13.95 -6.72
N GLU A 35 -22.26 -13.36 -6.64
CA GLU A 35 -23.39 -13.91 -5.88
C GLU A 35 -23.80 -15.33 -6.36
N HIS A 36 -23.45 -15.70 -7.59
CA HIS A 36 -23.66 -17.03 -8.15
C HIS A 36 -22.56 -18.04 -7.78
N ASP A 37 -21.41 -17.57 -7.29
CA ASP A 37 -20.28 -18.39 -6.81
C ASP A 37 -19.90 -18.03 -5.36
N ILE A 38 -20.69 -18.53 -4.42
CA ILE A 38 -20.44 -18.38 -2.98
C ILE A 38 -19.17 -19.10 -2.48
N TYR A 39 -18.45 -19.81 -3.36
CA TYR A 39 -17.18 -20.47 -3.04
C TYR A 39 -15.96 -19.59 -3.35
N HIS A 40 -16.16 -18.40 -3.91
CA HIS A 40 -15.10 -17.44 -4.19
C HIS A 40 -15.31 -16.13 -3.44
N LEU A 41 -14.43 -15.86 -2.48
CA LEU A 41 -14.47 -14.67 -1.65
C LEU A 41 -13.23 -13.81 -1.89
N LYS A 42 -13.41 -12.51 -1.71
CA LYS A 42 -12.33 -11.53 -1.60
C LYS A 42 -12.36 -10.94 -0.20
N ALA A 43 -11.21 -10.94 0.45
CA ALA A 43 -11.01 -10.17 1.68
C ALA A 43 -10.06 -9.01 1.42
N THR A 44 -10.24 -7.92 2.17
CA THR A 44 -9.28 -6.82 2.28
C THR A 44 -8.97 -6.64 3.76
N ILE A 45 -7.69 -6.72 4.12
CA ILE A 45 -7.20 -6.48 5.48
C ILE A 45 -6.47 -5.14 5.50
N GLN A 46 -6.89 -4.23 6.37
CA GLN A 46 -6.13 -3.03 6.70
C GLN A 46 -4.97 -3.41 7.61
N GLY A 47 -3.75 -3.03 7.21
CA GLY A 47 -2.55 -3.34 7.96
C GLY A 47 -2.60 -2.83 9.40
N PRO A 48 -2.07 -3.59 10.38
CA PRO A 48 -2.08 -3.18 11.78
C PRO A 48 -1.22 -1.93 12.02
N GLU A 49 -1.64 -1.09 12.97
CA GLU A 49 -0.88 0.07 13.44
C GLU A 49 0.42 -0.35 14.13
N GLY A 50 1.46 0.47 13.99
CA GLY A 50 2.78 0.21 14.57
C GLY A 50 3.56 -0.90 13.86
N THR A 51 3.08 -1.37 12.70
CA THR A 51 3.76 -2.37 11.86
C THR A 51 4.22 -1.75 10.54
N PRO A 52 5.15 -2.38 9.80
CA PRO A 52 5.50 -1.94 8.45
C PRO A 52 4.32 -1.91 7.47
N TYR A 53 3.22 -2.59 7.81
CA TYR A 53 2.03 -2.73 6.97
C TYR A 53 0.98 -1.64 7.22
N GLU A 54 1.20 -0.76 8.20
CA GLU A 54 0.27 0.29 8.59
C GLU A 54 -0.20 1.12 7.38
N ASN A 55 -1.49 1.48 7.38
CA ASN A 55 -2.18 2.20 6.30
C ASN A 55 -2.29 1.44 4.96
N GLY A 56 -1.65 0.29 4.80
CA GLY A 56 -1.83 -0.59 3.65
C GLY A 56 -3.18 -1.29 3.66
N LEU A 57 -3.72 -1.53 2.46
CA LEU A 57 -4.88 -2.38 2.20
C LEU A 57 -4.42 -3.61 1.42
N PHE A 58 -4.53 -4.77 2.06
CA PHE A 58 -4.06 -6.04 1.51
C PHE A 58 -5.24 -6.87 1.07
N ASP A 59 -5.36 -7.08 -0.24
CA ASP A 59 -6.38 -7.91 -0.84
C ASP A 59 -5.95 -9.39 -0.80
N LEU A 60 -6.88 -10.27 -0.44
CA LEU A 60 -6.71 -11.71 -0.39
C LEU A 60 -7.78 -12.40 -1.25
N ASP A 61 -7.34 -13.42 -1.98
CA ASP A 61 -8.16 -14.34 -2.76
C ASP A 61 -8.44 -15.60 -1.93
N ILE A 62 -9.72 -15.92 -1.74
CA ILE A 62 -10.17 -17.05 -0.92
C ILE A 62 -11.03 -17.99 -1.76
N ARG A 63 -10.58 -19.24 -1.90
CA ARG A 63 -11.28 -20.30 -2.64
C ARG A 63 -11.70 -21.41 -1.70
N ILE A 64 -13.00 -21.60 -1.57
CA ILE A 64 -13.59 -22.67 -0.77
C ILE A 64 -13.65 -23.97 -1.57
N PRO A 65 -13.12 -25.10 -1.06
CA PRO A 65 -13.20 -26.37 -1.77
C PRO A 65 -14.61 -26.98 -1.66
N GLN A 66 -14.96 -27.83 -2.61
CA GLN A 66 -16.27 -28.51 -2.65
C GLN A 66 -16.53 -29.42 -1.43
N ASN A 67 -15.48 -29.86 -0.74
CA ASN A 67 -15.58 -30.69 0.46
C ASN A 67 -15.34 -29.90 1.75
N TYR A 68 -15.48 -28.58 1.73
CA TYR A 68 -15.49 -27.74 2.93
C TYR A 68 -16.61 -28.19 3.90
N PRO A 69 -16.42 -28.18 5.22
CA PRO A 69 -15.21 -27.78 5.97
C PRO A 69 -14.23 -28.94 6.24
N PHE A 70 -14.31 -30.06 5.52
CA PHE A 70 -13.36 -31.17 5.72
C PHE A 70 -11.98 -30.94 5.08
N LYS A 71 -11.87 -29.97 4.16
CA LYS A 71 -10.60 -29.38 3.72
C LYS A 71 -10.61 -27.87 3.95
N PRO A 72 -9.44 -27.27 4.24
CA PRO A 72 -9.32 -25.84 4.44
C PRO A 72 -9.62 -25.07 3.15
N PRO A 73 -10.03 -23.81 3.24
CA PRO A 73 -10.04 -22.92 2.09
C PRO A 73 -8.60 -22.67 1.61
N LYS A 74 -8.43 -22.37 0.32
CA LYS A 74 -7.17 -21.82 -0.17
C LYS A 74 -7.21 -20.32 -0.02
N VAL A 75 -6.23 -19.75 0.67
CA VAL A 75 -6.11 -18.31 0.91
C VAL A 75 -4.75 -17.85 0.43
N ARG A 76 -4.71 -16.76 -0.32
CA ARG A 76 -3.47 -16.11 -0.74
C ARG A 76 -3.62 -14.60 -0.79
N PHE A 77 -2.52 -13.89 -0.58
CA PHE A 77 -2.43 -12.47 -0.85
C PHE A 77 -2.42 -12.21 -2.36
N GLU A 78 -3.29 -11.31 -2.82
CA GLU A 78 -3.21 -10.72 -4.17
C GLU A 78 -2.34 -9.47 -4.14
N THR A 79 -2.46 -8.66 -3.09
CA THR A 79 -1.56 -7.53 -2.84
C THR A 79 -0.18 -8.05 -2.47
N LYS A 80 0.86 -7.60 -3.18
CA LYS A 80 2.24 -7.95 -2.84
C LYS A 80 2.59 -7.44 -1.44
N ILE A 81 3.20 -8.32 -0.64
CA ILE A 81 3.61 -8.04 0.74
C ILE A 81 4.92 -8.76 1.03
N LEU A 82 5.85 -8.05 1.67
CA LEU A 82 7.07 -8.65 2.21
C LEU A 82 6.83 -9.00 3.67
N HIS A 83 6.68 -10.28 3.98
CA HIS A 83 6.34 -10.77 5.32
C HIS A 83 6.92 -12.17 5.53
N LEU A 84 7.38 -12.52 6.74
CA LEU A 84 8.09 -13.78 7.00
C LEU A 84 7.29 -15.04 6.69
N ASN A 85 5.98 -14.99 6.94
CA ASN A 85 5.05 -16.07 6.66
C ASN A 85 4.37 -15.99 5.27
N ILE A 86 4.80 -15.10 4.38
CA ILE A 86 4.18 -14.95 3.05
C ILE A 86 5.27 -14.99 1.99
N ASN A 87 5.08 -15.82 0.96
CA ASN A 87 6.05 -15.92 -0.13
C ASN A 87 5.68 -15.01 -1.32
N ASN A 88 6.55 -14.97 -2.34
CA ASN A 88 6.37 -14.11 -3.51
C ASN A 88 5.12 -14.43 -4.37
N LYS A 89 4.48 -15.59 -4.15
CA LYS A 89 3.21 -15.97 -4.81
C LYS A 89 1.98 -15.59 -3.98
N GLY A 90 2.18 -14.99 -2.80
CA GLY A 90 1.13 -14.67 -1.84
C GLY A 90 0.63 -15.85 -1.02
N GLU A 91 1.27 -17.02 -1.11
CA GLU A 91 0.92 -18.17 -0.27
C GLU A 91 1.28 -17.85 1.18
N ILE A 92 0.48 -18.36 2.13
CA ILE A 92 0.57 -18.02 3.55
C ILE A 92 0.98 -19.26 4.34
N GLY A 93 2.11 -19.18 5.04
CA GLY A 93 2.52 -20.16 6.03
C GLY A 93 1.71 -19.94 7.30
N LEU A 94 0.58 -20.65 7.40
CA LEU A 94 -0.34 -20.57 8.52
C LEU A 94 -0.87 -21.95 8.90
N GLU A 95 -0.67 -22.37 10.14
CA GLU A 95 -1.00 -23.70 10.66
C GLU A 95 -2.46 -24.10 10.43
N LEU A 96 -3.37 -23.12 10.55
CA LEU A 96 -4.81 -23.34 10.36
C LEU A 96 -5.17 -23.71 8.91
N LEU A 97 -4.30 -23.42 7.93
CA LEU A 97 -4.51 -23.78 6.52
C LEU A 97 -3.89 -25.13 6.15
N TYR A 98 -3.18 -25.77 7.09
CA TYR A 98 -2.45 -27.01 6.85
C TYR A 98 -2.76 -28.07 7.91
N ASP A 99 -1.84 -28.28 8.85
CA ASP A 99 -1.81 -29.40 9.78
C ASP A 99 -2.77 -29.21 10.97
N GLN A 100 -3.10 -27.96 11.33
CA GLN A 100 -4.04 -27.64 12.40
C GLN A 100 -5.46 -27.37 11.90
N TRP A 101 -5.73 -27.59 10.60
CA TRP A 101 -7.09 -27.45 10.08
C TRP A 101 -8.04 -28.45 10.74
N SER A 102 -9.20 -27.96 11.16
CA SER A 102 -10.31 -28.78 11.62
C SER A 102 -11.64 -28.21 11.13
N PRO A 103 -12.67 -29.05 10.93
CA PRO A 103 -13.99 -28.59 10.47
C PRO A 103 -14.68 -27.55 11.35
N SER A 104 -14.23 -27.35 12.60
CA SER A 104 -14.72 -26.31 13.50
C SER A 104 -14.15 -24.92 13.20
N ILE A 105 -12.99 -24.84 12.54
CA ILE A 105 -12.38 -23.57 12.15
C ILE A 105 -13.21 -22.96 11.03
N LYS A 106 -13.39 -21.64 11.10
CA LYS A 106 -14.14 -20.84 10.15
C LYS A 106 -13.21 -19.90 9.37
N ILE A 107 -13.76 -19.28 8.32
CA ILE A 107 -13.08 -18.25 7.53
C ILE A 107 -12.73 -17.05 8.42
N GLU A 108 -13.58 -16.71 9.39
CA GLU A 108 -13.31 -15.63 10.35
C GLU A 108 -12.05 -15.88 11.19
N ASP A 109 -11.86 -17.11 11.68
CA ASP A 109 -10.69 -17.48 12.50
C ASP A 109 -9.40 -17.34 11.68
N ILE A 110 -9.44 -17.76 10.40
CA ILE A 110 -8.32 -17.61 9.47
C ILE A 110 -7.98 -16.14 9.26
N LEU A 111 -8.98 -15.29 8.97
CA LEU A 111 -8.75 -13.87 8.70
C LEU A 111 -8.23 -13.11 9.93
N LEU A 112 -8.76 -13.41 11.11
CA LEU A 112 -8.27 -12.85 12.38
C LEU A 112 -6.84 -13.31 12.66
N LYS A 113 -6.53 -14.58 12.41
CA LYS A 113 -5.18 -15.11 12.59
C LYS A 113 -4.20 -14.50 11.59
N ILE A 114 -4.59 -14.26 10.34
CA ILE A 114 -3.76 -13.53 9.35
C ILE A 114 -3.50 -12.09 9.82
N LEU A 115 -4.53 -11.37 10.30
CA LEU A 115 -4.35 -10.02 10.85
C LEU A 115 -3.37 -10.02 12.04
N SER A 116 -3.47 -11.01 12.93
CA SER A 116 -2.52 -11.18 14.04
C SER A 116 -1.11 -11.53 13.55
N LEU A 117 -1.00 -12.34 12.51
CA LEU A 117 0.26 -12.77 11.90
C LEU A 117 1.02 -11.58 11.33
N MET A 118 0.31 -10.62 10.72
CA MET A 118 0.89 -9.36 10.23
C MET A 118 1.53 -8.51 11.33
N SER A 119 1.06 -8.60 12.57
CA SER A 119 1.70 -7.94 13.71
C SER A 119 2.79 -8.79 14.36
N ASN A 120 2.56 -10.11 14.43
CA ASN A 120 3.40 -11.06 15.15
C ASN A 120 3.69 -12.26 14.25
N PRO A 121 4.75 -12.19 13.43
CA PRO A 121 5.13 -13.29 12.56
C PRO A 121 5.41 -14.58 13.33
N ASP A 122 5.03 -15.71 12.75
CA ASP A 122 5.28 -17.03 13.31
C ASP A 122 6.62 -17.57 12.79
N ASN A 123 7.55 -17.90 13.69
CA ASN A 123 8.87 -18.39 13.31
C ASN A 123 8.86 -19.83 12.78
N GLU A 124 7.89 -20.66 13.18
CA GLU A 124 7.81 -22.07 12.78
C GLU A 124 7.28 -22.21 11.35
N TYR A 125 6.34 -21.34 10.96
CA TYR A 125 5.69 -21.36 9.65
C TYR A 125 6.25 -20.30 8.68
N ARG A 126 7.53 -19.94 8.79
CA ARG A 126 8.20 -19.00 7.86
C ARG A 126 8.36 -19.64 6.49
N ILE A 127 7.89 -18.95 5.45
CA ILE A 127 7.96 -19.44 4.05
C ILE A 127 8.40 -18.36 3.05
N THR A 128 8.76 -17.18 3.53
CA THR A 128 9.25 -16.09 2.69
C THR A 128 10.55 -16.48 1.98
N ASP A 129 10.77 -15.97 0.77
CA ASP A 129 12.03 -16.14 0.05
C ASP A 129 13.14 -15.25 0.62
N ASP A 130 12.79 -14.23 1.43
CA ASP A 130 13.70 -13.22 1.98
C ASP A 130 14.06 -13.48 3.46
N PHE A 131 14.01 -14.73 3.93
CA PHE A 131 14.18 -15.05 5.34
C PHE A 131 15.59 -14.69 5.86
N GLU A 132 16.62 -14.85 5.03
CA GLU A 132 17.99 -14.48 5.38
C GLU A 132 18.17 -12.99 5.65
N LEU A 133 17.41 -12.14 4.93
CA LEU A 133 17.45 -10.70 5.14
C LEU A 133 16.96 -10.36 6.54
N ASN A 134 15.85 -10.97 6.95
CA ASN A 134 15.32 -10.77 8.30
C ASN A 134 16.27 -11.29 9.38
N ASP A 135 16.90 -12.44 9.17
CA ASP A 135 17.79 -13.03 10.18
C ASP A 135 19.08 -12.20 10.37
N LYS A 136 19.57 -11.59 9.29
CA LYS A 136 20.77 -10.72 9.32
C LYS A 136 20.45 -9.30 9.80
N ASP A 137 19.35 -8.73 9.31
CA ASP A 137 18.94 -7.35 9.60
C ASP A 137 17.41 -7.19 9.63
N PRO A 138 16.78 -7.45 10.79
CA PRO A 138 15.34 -7.27 10.97
C PRO A 138 14.87 -5.83 10.72
N LYS A 139 15.74 -4.83 10.96
CA LYS A 139 15.39 -3.42 10.75
C LYS A 139 15.28 -3.12 9.26
N LEU A 140 16.25 -3.57 8.47
CA LEU A 140 16.21 -3.43 7.01
C LEU A 140 15.04 -4.21 6.41
N PHE A 141 14.73 -5.40 6.93
CA PHE A 141 13.54 -6.14 6.51
C PHE A 141 12.26 -5.32 6.71
N ASN A 142 12.09 -4.71 7.89
CA ASN A 142 10.95 -3.86 8.20
C ASN A 142 10.88 -2.59 7.34
N ILE A 143 12.03 -1.97 7.03
CA ILE A 143 12.10 -0.84 6.09
C ILE A 143 11.59 -1.26 4.72
N LYS A 144 12.09 -2.37 4.17
CA LYS A 144 11.62 -2.90 2.89
C LYS A 144 10.13 -3.27 2.93
N ALA A 145 9.65 -3.87 4.02
CA ALA A 145 8.23 -4.21 4.16
C ALA A 145 7.34 -2.95 4.15
N LYS A 146 7.81 -1.83 4.72
CA LYS A 146 7.13 -0.53 4.63
C LYS A 146 7.13 0.04 3.22
N GLU A 147 8.26 -0.02 2.50
CA GLU A 147 8.35 0.38 1.09
C GLU A 147 7.40 -0.46 0.21
N TRP A 148 7.33 -1.77 0.48
CA TRP A 148 6.41 -2.67 -0.20
C TRP A 148 4.96 -2.26 0.03
N THR A 149 4.61 -1.98 1.28
CA THR A 149 3.28 -1.49 1.65
C THR A 149 2.94 -0.20 0.91
N GLN A 150 3.85 0.77 0.88
CA GLN A 150 3.65 2.03 0.17
C GLN A 150 3.42 1.82 -1.33
N ARG A 151 4.17 0.91 -1.94
CA ARG A 151 4.13 0.68 -3.39
C ARG A 151 2.92 -0.12 -3.86
N TRP A 152 2.50 -1.11 -3.09
CA TRP A 152 1.50 -2.10 -3.54
C TRP A 152 0.21 -2.10 -2.75
N ALA A 153 0.20 -1.60 -1.52
CA ALA A 153 -0.96 -1.68 -0.63
C ALA A 153 -1.64 -0.31 -0.38
N LEU A 154 -1.05 0.81 -0.78
CA LEU A 154 -1.73 2.11 -0.74
C LEU A 154 -2.66 2.24 -1.96
N ARG A 155 -3.95 2.48 -1.73
CA ARG A 155 -4.85 2.90 -2.80
C ARG A 155 -4.53 4.35 -3.15
N SER A 156 -4.02 4.59 -4.35
CA SER A 156 -4.02 5.94 -4.93
C SER A 156 -5.45 6.45 -4.92
N THR A 157 -5.70 7.55 -4.24
CA THR A 157 -6.97 8.28 -4.28
C THR A 157 -7.16 8.87 -5.67
N ILE A 158 -7.46 8.03 -6.65
CA ILE A 158 -8.02 8.48 -7.92
C ILE A 158 -9.46 8.86 -7.57
N SER A 159 -9.70 10.17 -7.42
CA SER A 159 -11.04 10.73 -7.48
C SER A 159 -11.75 10.14 -8.69
N SER A 160 -12.86 9.44 -8.43
CA SER A 160 -13.68 8.87 -9.50
C SER A 160 -14.05 9.96 -10.51
N PRO A 161 -13.94 9.71 -11.83
CA PRO A 161 -14.44 10.66 -12.81
C PRO A 161 -15.95 10.78 -12.63
N GLU A 162 -16.40 12.00 -12.31
CA GLU A 162 -17.81 12.31 -12.17
C GLU A 162 -18.59 11.88 -13.41
N LYS A 163 -19.76 11.29 -13.14
CA LYS A 163 -20.77 10.89 -14.11
C LYS A 163 -21.05 12.06 -15.05
N GLN A 164 -20.91 11.82 -16.35
CA GLN A 164 -21.44 12.69 -17.40
C GLN A 164 -22.96 12.81 -17.21
N ASN A 165 -23.40 13.91 -16.59
CA ASN A 165 -24.81 14.23 -16.53
C ASN A 165 -25.30 14.69 -17.91
N GLN A 166 -26.32 13.97 -18.36
CA GLN A 166 -27.10 14.22 -19.56
C GLN A 166 -27.63 15.65 -19.59
N THR A 167 -27.47 16.27 -20.76
CA THR A 167 -27.97 17.60 -21.10
C THR A 167 -29.48 17.55 -21.33
N THR A 168 -30.27 18.04 -20.38
CA THR A 168 -31.66 18.45 -20.63
C THR A 168 -31.68 19.94 -20.97
N LYS A 169 -32.01 20.25 -22.22
CA LYS A 169 -32.26 21.61 -22.72
C LYS A 169 -33.52 22.18 -22.06
N VAL A 170 -33.42 23.37 -21.46
CA VAL A 170 -34.54 24.30 -21.31
C VAL A 170 -34.10 25.68 -21.77
N LEU A 171 -34.81 26.19 -22.78
CA LEU A 171 -34.72 27.56 -23.31
C LEU A 171 -35.22 28.58 -22.27
N VAL A 172 -34.48 29.67 -22.03
CA VAL A 172 -34.99 31.05 -22.02
C VAL A 172 -33.87 32.02 -22.43
N SER A 173 -34.22 33.02 -23.25
CA SER A 173 -33.36 34.00 -23.94
C SER A 173 -33.28 35.36 -23.16
N PRO A 174 -32.77 36.49 -23.70
CA PRO A 174 -31.42 37.01 -23.41
C PRO A 174 -31.35 38.52 -23.05
N THR A 175 -30.42 38.94 -22.18
CA THR A 175 -29.74 40.27 -22.15
C THR A 175 -28.81 40.26 -20.92
N GLU A 176 -27.55 40.69 -20.91
CA GLU A 176 -26.96 41.93 -21.40
C GLU A 176 -25.43 41.77 -21.59
N LYS A 177 -24.88 42.63 -22.45
CA LYS A 177 -23.50 42.72 -22.94
C LYS A 177 -22.53 43.08 -21.80
N HIS A 178 -21.32 42.51 -21.78
CA HIS A 178 -20.05 43.20 -21.46
C HIS A 178 -18.86 42.42 -22.09
N GLN A 179 -17.97 43.15 -22.76
CA GLN A 179 -16.84 42.68 -23.58
C GLN A 179 -15.60 42.23 -22.75
N PRO A 180 -14.67 41.47 -23.36
CA PRO A 180 -13.57 40.79 -22.67
C PRO A 180 -12.37 41.71 -22.42
N LYS A 181 -11.75 41.60 -21.24
CA LYS A 181 -10.39 42.12 -21.03
C LYS A 181 -9.37 41.09 -21.49
N GLN A 182 -8.66 41.46 -22.55
CA GLN A 182 -7.48 40.78 -23.08
C GLN A 182 -6.37 40.78 -22.02
N GLN A 183 -5.74 39.62 -21.81
CA GLN A 183 -4.41 39.52 -21.18
C GLN A 183 -3.35 39.73 -22.28
N PRO A 184 -2.26 40.46 -22.02
CA PRO A 184 -1.17 40.58 -22.98
C PRO A 184 -0.33 39.30 -23.00
N GLU A 185 -0.18 38.72 -24.18
CA GLU A 185 0.92 37.81 -24.52
C GLU A 185 2.25 38.57 -24.50
N GLY A 186 3.30 37.90 -24.02
CA GLY A 186 4.68 38.26 -24.38
C GLY A 186 5.60 38.63 -23.23
N GLN A 187 5.97 37.64 -22.42
CA GLN A 187 7.34 37.49 -21.94
C GLN A 187 7.60 36.00 -21.71
N GLN A 188 8.03 35.32 -22.78
CA GLN A 188 8.58 33.97 -22.69
C GLN A 188 9.94 34.07 -21.99
N MET A 189 9.89 34.16 -20.66
CA MET A 189 11.05 33.87 -19.82
C MET A 189 11.43 32.43 -20.14
N ARG A 190 12.57 32.23 -20.79
CA ARG A 190 13.25 30.93 -20.79
C ARG A 190 13.53 30.63 -19.32
N SER A 191 12.64 29.90 -18.65
CA SER A 191 12.96 29.32 -17.36
C SER A 191 14.00 28.24 -17.65
N GLU A 192 15.27 28.56 -17.43
CA GLU A 192 16.28 27.55 -17.17
C GLU A 192 15.67 26.65 -16.09
N ARG A 193 15.30 25.41 -16.46
CA ARG A 193 14.67 24.49 -15.52
C ARG A 193 15.66 24.29 -14.39
N VAL A 194 15.27 24.66 -13.18
CA VAL A 194 16.06 24.36 -11.99
C VAL A 194 16.09 22.85 -11.85
N VAL A 195 17.29 22.28 -11.78
CA VAL A 195 17.45 20.83 -11.61
C VAL A 195 18.05 20.56 -10.24
N TRP A 196 17.38 19.69 -9.49
CA TRP A 196 17.79 19.29 -8.15
C TRP A 196 18.37 17.88 -8.16
N PHE A 197 19.45 17.68 -7.41
CA PHE A 197 20.12 16.40 -7.26
C PHE A 197 20.39 16.07 -5.79
N TRP A 198 20.56 14.78 -5.49
CA TRP A 198 21.00 14.27 -4.20
C TRP A 198 22.12 13.24 -4.33
N LYS A 199 22.89 13.02 -3.26
CA LYS A 199 23.94 11.98 -3.25
C LYS A 199 23.32 10.61 -2.95
N SER A 200 23.47 9.66 -3.87
CA SER A 200 22.95 8.29 -3.72
C SER A 200 23.54 7.55 -2.52
N ASN A 201 24.81 7.80 -2.22
CA ASN A 201 25.50 7.27 -1.06
C ASN A 201 25.39 8.26 0.12
N LEU A 202 24.50 7.93 1.05
CA LEU A 202 24.19 8.75 2.22
C LEU A 202 25.13 8.50 3.40
N ASN A 203 25.98 7.47 3.31
CA ASN A 203 26.98 7.19 4.34
C ASN A 203 28.34 7.74 3.90
N PRO A 204 28.80 8.88 4.47
CA PRO A 204 30.08 9.48 4.09
C PRO A 204 31.31 8.62 4.44
N TRP A 205 31.10 7.50 5.14
CA TRP A 205 32.14 6.53 5.53
C TRP A 205 32.05 5.21 4.76
N SER A 206 31.06 5.05 3.87
CA SER A 206 30.93 3.87 3.01
C SER A 206 31.97 3.92 1.88
N THR A 207 32.77 2.87 1.75
CA THR A 207 33.76 2.71 0.68
C THR A 207 33.27 1.85 -0.49
N ILE A 208 32.02 1.36 -0.43
CA ILE A 208 31.52 0.25 -1.28
C ILE A 208 30.65 0.73 -2.45
N GLU A 209 30.25 2.00 -2.51
CA GLU A 209 29.47 2.54 -3.63
C GLU A 209 30.08 3.87 -4.09
N GLU A 210 30.27 4.04 -5.41
CA GLU A 210 30.72 5.30 -5.98
C GLU A 210 29.70 6.41 -5.66
N ASP A 211 30.15 7.44 -4.94
CA ASP A 211 29.39 8.67 -4.72
C ASP A 211 28.93 9.25 -6.07
N ARG A 212 27.64 9.15 -6.37
CA ARG A 212 27.03 9.78 -7.55
C ARG A 212 25.86 10.67 -7.18
N TRP A 213 25.61 11.65 -8.03
CA TRP A 213 24.45 12.52 -7.95
C TRP A 213 23.29 11.91 -8.71
N GLU A 214 22.16 11.76 -8.05
CA GLU A 214 20.90 11.32 -8.65
C GLU A 214 19.91 12.49 -8.69
N GLN A 215 19.11 12.55 -9.75
CA GLN A 215 18.09 13.59 -9.91
C GLN A 215 16.86 13.23 -9.06
N TYR A 216 16.23 14.24 -8.45
CA TYR A 216 14.91 14.06 -7.83
C TYR A 216 13.84 13.80 -8.90
N SER A 217 12.78 13.08 -8.53
CA SER A 217 11.62 12.91 -9.42
C SER A 217 10.91 14.25 -9.68
N ASP A 218 10.10 14.34 -10.74
CA ASP A 218 9.39 15.58 -11.10
C ASP A 218 8.48 16.09 -9.95
N ASP A 219 7.84 15.19 -9.21
CA ASP A 219 7.01 15.54 -8.06
C ASP A 219 7.84 16.05 -6.87
N GLU A 220 8.98 15.41 -6.57
CA GLU A 220 9.91 15.87 -5.53
C GLU A 220 10.54 17.22 -5.90
N ILE A 221 10.86 17.44 -7.18
CA ILE A 221 11.34 18.74 -7.70
C ILE A 221 10.26 19.81 -7.47
N LEU A 222 9.01 19.53 -7.81
CA LEU A 222 7.91 20.49 -7.62
C LEU A 222 7.73 20.85 -6.13
N MET A 223 7.86 19.87 -5.23
CA MET A 223 7.81 20.11 -3.79
C MET A 223 8.97 20.99 -3.30
N LEU A 224 10.19 20.73 -3.77
CA LEU A 224 11.38 21.53 -3.46
C LEU A 224 11.25 22.97 -3.97
N GLU A 225 10.81 23.15 -5.21
CA GLU A 225 10.59 24.48 -5.81
C GLU A 225 9.52 25.26 -5.04
N LYS A 226 8.41 24.61 -4.69
CA LYS A 226 7.36 25.22 -3.88
C LYS A 226 7.89 25.64 -2.51
N ALA A 227 8.63 24.78 -1.84
CA ALA A 227 9.19 25.09 -0.52
C ALA A 227 10.19 26.26 -0.55
N VAL A 228 11.04 26.34 -1.58
CA VAL A 228 11.93 27.48 -1.79
C VAL A 228 11.15 28.76 -2.04
N ASN A 229 10.11 28.71 -2.89
CA ASN A 229 9.24 29.87 -3.16
C ASN A 229 8.49 30.33 -1.91
N ASP A 230 8.08 29.39 -1.07
CA ASP A 230 7.42 29.61 0.21
C ASP A 230 8.41 29.99 1.34
N GLN A 231 9.70 30.16 1.03
CA GLN A 231 10.77 30.50 1.96
C GLN A 231 10.87 29.54 3.16
N GLN A 232 10.64 28.25 2.93
CA GLN A 232 10.74 27.23 3.97
C GLN A 232 12.20 26.88 4.26
N GLN A 233 12.49 26.58 5.53
CA GLN A 233 13.85 26.19 5.94
C GLN A 233 14.17 24.73 5.57
N CYS A 234 13.15 23.86 5.49
CA CYS A 234 13.35 22.47 5.15
C CYS A 234 12.14 21.83 4.45
N VAL A 235 12.38 20.72 3.75
CA VAL A 235 11.36 19.89 3.10
C VAL A 235 11.45 18.47 3.63
N TYR A 236 10.30 17.92 4.01
CA TYR A 236 10.18 16.53 4.44
C TYR A 236 9.76 15.68 3.24
N LEU A 237 10.69 14.87 2.72
CA LEU A 237 10.42 13.89 1.67
C LEU A 237 10.51 12.49 2.27
N ASN A 238 9.35 11.90 2.58
CA ASN A 238 9.26 10.58 3.23
C ASN A 238 10.04 10.54 4.56
N ASP A 239 11.04 9.66 4.67
CA ASP A 239 11.89 9.51 5.85
C ASP A 239 13.08 10.50 5.87
N TYR A 240 13.13 11.42 4.90
CA TYR A 240 14.22 12.37 4.74
C TYR A 240 13.82 13.81 5.03
N ILE A 241 14.73 14.52 5.70
CA ILE A 241 14.66 15.99 5.81
C ILE A 241 15.71 16.58 4.87
N ILE A 242 15.30 17.57 4.09
CA ILE A 242 16.16 18.37 3.24
C ILE A 242 16.18 19.79 3.80
N ASP A 243 17.33 20.24 4.28
CA ASP A 243 17.55 21.63 4.67
C ASP A 243 17.84 22.48 3.42
N LEU A 244 17.07 23.55 3.25
CA LEU A 244 17.12 24.43 2.08
C LEU A 244 17.97 25.69 2.28
N GLU A 245 18.38 26.03 3.50
CA GLU A 245 18.96 27.36 3.81
C GLU A 245 20.45 27.48 3.48
N ASN A 246 21.26 26.43 3.70
CA ASN A 246 22.71 26.59 3.81
C ASN A 246 23.56 25.97 2.69
N GLY A 247 22.97 25.39 1.65
CA GLY A 247 23.71 24.92 0.46
C GLY A 247 24.69 23.74 0.67
N LEU A 248 25.16 23.46 1.89
CA LEU A 248 25.52 22.12 2.41
C LEU A 248 26.03 22.21 3.87
N HIS A 249 25.97 21.05 4.53
CA HIS A 249 26.56 20.63 5.82
C HIS A 249 25.64 20.70 7.04
N THR A 250 25.22 19.50 7.41
CA THR A 250 24.31 19.13 8.48
C THR A 250 25.02 19.10 9.83
N ASN A 251 24.28 19.47 10.88
CA ASN A 251 24.20 18.69 12.11
C ASN A 251 22.84 18.98 12.75
N SER A 252 21.78 18.43 12.15
CA SER A 252 20.44 18.51 12.74
C SER A 252 20.34 17.43 13.82
N SER A 253 20.20 17.88 15.07
CA SER A 253 20.20 17.09 16.31
C SER A 253 18.93 16.26 16.55
N ASP A 254 18.32 15.71 15.50
CA ASP A 254 17.09 14.93 15.60
C ASP A 254 17.41 13.47 15.27
N ASP A 255 17.77 12.69 16.30
CA ASP A 255 18.43 11.36 16.24
C ASP A 255 17.68 10.27 15.45
N ASN A 256 16.49 10.55 14.90
CA ASN A 256 15.60 9.57 14.29
C ASN A 256 15.22 9.81 12.81
N LYS A 257 15.83 10.78 12.10
CA LYS A 257 15.53 11.04 10.67
C LYS A 257 16.80 11.19 9.83
N VAL A 258 16.81 10.61 8.63
CA VAL A 258 17.98 10.61 7.72
C VAL A 258 17.97 11.89 6.88
N GLN A 259 19.12 12.46 6.56
CA GLN A 259 19.20 13.67 5.72
C GLN A 259 19.80 13.36 4.35
N ARG A 260 19.24 13.96 3.29
CA ARG A 260 19.78 13.85 1.92
C ARG A 260 20.57 15.13 1.58
N PRO A 261 21.86 15.01 1.20
CA PRO A 261 22.58 16.13 0.61
C PRO A 261 21.88 16.57 -0.68
N ILE A 262 21.75 17.87 -0.90
CA ILE A 262 21.08 18.43 -2.08
C ILE A 262 22.01 19.36 -2.86
N LYS A 263 21.88 19.34 -4.20
CA LYS A 263 22.57 20.25 -5.11
C LYS A 263 21.58 20.80 -6.13
N ARG A 264 21.51 22.13 -6.22
CA ARG A 264 20.74 22.85 -7.23
C ARG A 264 21.66 23.26 -8.38
N LEU A 265 21.25 22.98 -9.62
CA LEU A 265 21.89 23.50 -10.83
C LEU A 265 20.87 24.37 -11.58
N GLY A 266 21.26 25.61 -11.88
CA GLY A 266 20.37 26.66 -12.38
C GLY A 266 20.51 27.90 -11.52
#